data_AF-A0A928LIP5-F1
#
_entry.id   AF-A0A928LIP5-F1
#
_cell.length_a   1.000
_cell.length_b   1.000
_cell.length_c   1.000
_cell.angle_alpha   90.00
_cell.angle_beta   90.00
_cell.angle_gamma   90.00
#
_symmetry.space_group_name_H-M   'P 1'
#
loop_
_entity.id
_entity.type
_entity.pdbx_description
1 polymer ?
#
loop_
_entity_poly.entity_id
_entity_poly.type
_entity_poly.pdbx_seq_one_letter_code
_entity_poly.pdbx_strand_id
1 'polypeptide(L)'
;MKIKMRVLTATNKGKLLSIADMIAAEKSNYKADIIPPAYPCETERLVVIIATAAAKYSTATEIFCKNMNKSQAQNVAFIIDGDKEKAQQLIDWVKSAGANVCENVLYINGGLPFKFMKKVSDAEKAQVNEWLESVLKAMA
;
A
#
# COMPACT_ATOMS: atom_id res chain seq x y z
N MET A 1 12.87 10.01 12.73
CA MET A 1 13.55 10.13 11.42
C MET A 1 12.47 9.98 10.34
N LYS A 2 12.33 10.90 9.38
CA LYS A 2 11.42 10.70 8.25
C LYS A 2 12.05 9.67 7.30
N ILE A 3 11.48 8.47 7.21
CA ILE A 3 11.95 7.46 6.26
C ILE A 3 11.56 7.88 4.83
N LYS A 4 12.35 7.48 3.82
CA LYS A 4 11.94 7.66 2.41
C LYS A 4 10.84 6.66 2.09
N MET A 5 9.60 7.06 2.36
CA MET A 5 8.40 6.25 2.16
C MET A 5 7.64 6.73 0.93
N ARG A 6 7.01 5.81 0.20
CA ARG A 6 6.01 6.11 -0.84
C ARG A 6 4.72 5.37 -0.55
N VAL A 7 3.58 5.99 -0.84
CA VAL A 7 2.25 5.39 -0.67
C VAL A 7 1.62 5.25 -2.06
N LEU A 8 1.26 4.03 -2.43
CA LEU A 8 0.69 3.71 -3.74
C LEU A 8 -0.64 3.00 -3.58
N THR A 9 -1.54 3.20 -4.53
CA THR A 9 -2.90 2.68 -4.48
C THR A 9 -3.24 1.82 -5.70
N ALA A 10 -3.87 0.67 -5.44
CA ALA A 10 -4.47 -0.24 -6.43
C ALA A 10 -5.95 -0.41 -6.12
N THR A 11 -6.66 0.71 -5.98
CA THR A 11 -8.08 0.75 -5.62
C THR A 11 -8.73 2.02 -6.15
N ASN A 12 -10.06 2.01 -6.27
CA ASN A 12 -10.88 3.16 -6.60
C ASN A 12 -11.81 3.59 -5.45
N LYS A 13 -11.70 2.96 -4.27
CA LYS A 13 -12.59 3.25 -3.12
C LYS A 13 -12.18 4.54 -2.42
N GLY A 14 -13.12 5.46 -2.25
CA GLY A 14 -12.85 6.79 -1.67
C GLY A 14 -12.22 6.73 -0.28
N LYS A 15 -12.65 5.79 0.57
CA LYS A 15 -12.09 5.59 1.91
C LYS A 15 -10.61 5.20 1.88
N LEU A 16 -10.24 4.23 1.04
CA LEU A 16 -8.85 3.76 0.93
C LEU A 16 -7.94 4.83 0.34
N LEU A 17 -8.43 5.61 -0.63
CA LEU A 17 -7.71 6.77 -1.13
C LEU A 17 -7.46 7.81 -0.03
N SER A 18 -8.45 8.04 0.85
CA SER A 18 -8.31 8.95 1.99
C SER A 18 -7.31 8.44 3.03
N ILE A 19 -7.25 7.12 3.26
CA ILE A 19 -6.21 6.50 4.09
C ILE A 19 -4.84 6.69 3.47
N ALA A 20 -4.72 6.52 2.15
CA ALA A 20 -3.47 6.73 1.42
C ALA A 20 -2.96 8.16 1.60
N ASP A 21 -3.84 9.15 1.38
CA ASP A 21 -3.54 10.57 1.53
C ASP A 21 -3.12 10.92 2.97
N MET A 22 -3.77 10.32 3.98
CA MET A 22 -3.42 10.51 5.38
C MET A 22 -2.00 10.02 5.68
N ILE A 23 -1.68 8.77 5.31
CA ILE A 23 -0.34 8.19 5.51
C ILE A 23 0.71 9.02 4.78
N ALA A 24 0.40 9.42 3.55
CA ALA A 24 1.29 10.23 2.73
C ALA A 24 1.57 11.60 3.38
N ALA A 25 0.55 12.30 3.85
CA ALA A 25 0.70 13.61 4.48
C ALA A 25 1.52 13.55 5.78
N GLU A 26 1.34 12.51 6.59
CA GLU A 26 1.96 12.43 7.92
C GLU A 26 3.39 11.90 7.89
N LYS A 27 3.68 10.96 6.98
CA LYS A 27 4.88 10.10 7.09
C LYS A 27 5.70 10.00 5.81
N SER A 28 5.16 10.47 4.68
CA SER A 28 5.83 10.44 3.37
C SER A 28 6.33 11.84 2.99
N ASN A 29 7.33 11.90 2.10
CA ASN A 29 7.70 13.13 1.41
C ASN A 29 6.93 13.33 0.09
N TYR A 30 6.08 12.36 -0.26
CA TYR A 30 5.32 12.28 -1.50
C TYR A 30 3.83 12.17 -1.20
N LYS A 31 3.01 12.69 -2.13
CA LYS A 31 1.57 12.44 -2.14
C LYS A 31 1.30 10.96 -2.41
N ALA A 32 0.17 10.46 -1.92
CA ALA A 32 -0.31 9.15 -2.35
C ALA A 32 -0.62 9.20 -3.84
N ASP A 33 -0.27 8.12 -4.54
CA ASP A 33 -0.51 8.03 -5.99
C ASP A 33 -1.15 6.68 -6.34
N ILE A 34 -1.80 6.61 -7.49
CA ILE A 34 -2.20 5.32 -8.07
C ILE A 34 -0.94 4.67 -8.61
N ILE A 35 -0.84 3.33 -8.53
CA ILE A 35 0.27 2.61 -9.15
C ILE A 35 0.41 3.09 -10.60
N PRO A 36 1.46 3.85 -10.93
CA PRO A 36 1.53 4.55 -12.19
C PRO A 36 2.09 3.63 -13.28
N PRO A 37 1.83 3.91 -14.56
CA PRO A 37 2.55 3.26 -15.65
C PRO A 37 4.01 3.74 -15.79
N ALA A 38 4.48 4.78 -15.08
CA ALA A 38 5.70 5.50 -15.48
C ALA A 38 6.64 6.06 -14.38
N TYR A 39 6.32 6.01 -13.07
CA TYR A 39 7.26 6.51 -12.05
C TYR A 39 7.97 5.36 -11.32
N PRO A 40 9.29 5.21 -11.51
CA PRO A 40 10.06 4.22 -10.77
C PRO A 40 10.09 4.61 -9.29
N CYS A 41 9.93 3.61 -8.44
CA CYS A 41 10.45 3.68 -7.08
C CYS A 41 11.99 3.76 -7.21
N GLU A 42 12.59 4.77 -6.59
CA GLU A 42 14.02 5.04 -6.60
C GLU A 42 14.57 4.88 -5.19
N THR A 43 14.91 3.65 -4.78
CA THR A 43 15.54 3.34 -3.49
C THR A 43 14.71 3.74 -2.25
N GLU A 44 13.38 3.58 -2.32
CA GLU A 44 12.51 3.78 -1.16
C GLU A 44 12.88 2.80 -0.03
N ARG A 45 12.88 3.29 1.20
CA ARG A 45 13.02 2.42 2.38
C ARG A 45 11.75 1.62 2.63
N LEU A 46 10.59 2.21 2.35
CA LEU A 46 9.29 1.57 2.46
C LEU A 46 8.38 2.03 1.31
N VAL A 47 7.71 1.08 0.67
CA VAL A 47 6.53 1.34 -0.16
C VAL A 47 5.31 0.75 0.52
N VAL A 48 4.30 1.56 0.79
CA VAL A 48 3.00 1.11 1.29
C VAL A 48 2.05 1.00 0.12
N ILE A 49 1.57 -0.21 -0.17
CA ILE A 49 0.59 -0.48 -1.23
C ILE A 49 -0.78 -0.68 -0.59
N ILE A 50 -1.75 0.15 -0.98
CA ILE A 50 -3.14 0.08 -0.52
C ILE A 50 -4.00 -0.44 -1.67
N ALA A 51 -4.56 -1.64 -1.53
CA ALA A 51 -5.24 -2.32 -2.62
C ALA A 51 -6.61 -2.85 -2.20
N THR A 52 -7.53 -2.92 -3.17
CA THR A 52 -8.74 -3.75 -3.04
C THR A 52 -8.43 -5.11 -3.65
N ALA A 53 -8.68 -6.18 -2.90
CA ALA A 53 -8.53 -7.55 -3.37
C ALA A 53 -9.46 -7.81 -4.57
N ALA A 54 -8.89 -8.32 -5.65
CA ALA A 54 -9.59 -8.52 -6.91
C ALA A 54 -9.26 -9.89 -7.50
N ALA A 55 -10.21 -10.51 -8.19
CA ALA A 55 -9.94 -11.72 -8.97
C ALA A 55 -9.00 -11.46 -10.15
N LYS A 56 -8.96 -10.21 -10.63
CA LYS A 56 -8.06 -9.75 -11.69
C LYS A 56 -7.60 -8.32 -11.40
N TYR A 57 -6.30 -8.15 -11.22
CA TYR A 57 -5.68 -6.84 -11.11
C TYR A 57 -5.48 -6.20 -12.49
N SER A 58 -5.29 -4.88 -12.52
CA SER A 58 -4.92 -4.21 -13.77
C SER A 58 -3.52 -4.65 -14.22
N THR A 59 -3.29 -4.68 -15.54
CA THR A 59 -1.99 -5.01 -16.12
C THR A 59 -0.88 -4.11 -15.57
N ALA A 60 -1.17 -2.83 -15.31
CA ALA A 60 -0.22 -1.91 -14.68
C ALA A 60 0.13 -2.34 -13.24
N THR A 61 -0.85 -2.75 -12.43
CA THR A 61 -0.61 -3.25 -11.06
C THR A 61 0.24 -4.52 -11.08
N GLU A 62 -0.08 -5.44 -11.99
CA GLU A 62 0.66 -6.69 -12.15
C GLU A 62 2.12 -6.43 -12.56
N ILE A 63 2.34 -5.65 -13.62
CA ILE A 63 3.68 -5.29 -14.10
C ILE A 63 4.47 -4.59 -12.99
N PHE A 64 3.85 -3.66 -12.29
CA PHE A 64 4.51 -2.95 -11.20
C PHE A 64 4.96 -3.89 -10.08
N CYS A 65 4.05 -4.74 -9.58
CA CYS A 65 4.37 -5.66 -8.49
C CYS A 65 5.44 -6.68 -8.90
N LYS A 66 5.42 -7.16 -10.15
CA LYS A 66 6.41 -8.11 -10.68
C LYS A 66 7.79 -7.50 -10.91
N ASN A 67 7.91 -6.18 -10.95
CA ASN A 67 9.19 -5.48 -11.10
C ASN A 67 9.74 -4.92 -9.79
N MET A 68 8.97 -5.02 -8.69
CA MET A 68 9.30 -4.49 -7.37
C MET A 68 10.46 -5.24 -6.71
N ASN A 69 11.68 -4.78 -6.97
CA ASN A 69 12.91 -5.36 -6.45
C ASN A 69 13.64 -4.43 -5.48
N LYS A 70 14.75 -4.89 -4.87
CA LYS A 70 15.48 -4.14 -3.84
C LYS A 70 16.07 -2.80 -4.29
N SER A 71 16.30 -2.58 -5.59
CA SER A 71 16.76 -1.27 -6.09
C SER A 71 15.62 -0.25 -6.11
N GLN A 72 14.38 -0.72 -6.20
CA GLN A 72 13.17 0.08 -6.16
C GLN A 72 12.72 0.34 -4.73
N ALA A 73 12.50 -0.72 -3.95
CA ALA A 73 12.09 -0.62 -2.55
C ALA A 73 12.79 -1.66 -1.69
N GLN A 74 13.31 -1.24 -0.54
CA GLN A 74 13.88 -2.15 0.45
C GLN A 74 12.79 -3.00 1.09
N ASN A 75 11.69 -2.35 1.50
CA ASN A 75 10.55 -3.00 2.13
C ASN A 75 9.24 -2.58 1.46
N VAL A 76 8.27 -3.50 1.45
CA VAL A 76 6.91 -3.27 0.95
C VAL A 76 5.91 -3.75 1.99
N ALA A 77 4.96 -2.89 2.34
CA ALA A 77 3.87 -3.20 3.27
C ALA A 77 2.52 -3.04 2.59
N PHE A 78 1.52 -3.78 3.06
CA PHE A 78 0.20 -3.86 2.42
C PHE A 78 -0.92 -3.46 3.36
N ILE A 79 -1.82 -2.61 2.85
CA ILE A 79 -3.17 -2.41 3.38
C ILE A 79 -4.15 -2.97 2.36
N ILE A 80 -4.92 -3.97 2.75
CA ILE A 80 -5.82 -4.72 1.86
C ILE A 80 -7.26 -4.54 2.30
N ASP A 81 -8.11 -4.28 1.33
CA ASP A 81 -9.56 -4.34 1.46
C ASP A 81 -10.12 -5.54 0.70
N GLY A 82 -10.79 -6.43 1.41
CA GLY A 82 -11.40 -7.63 0.84
C GLY A 82 -10.67 -8.91 1.23
N ASP A 83 -10.83 -9.92 0.39
CA ASP A 83 -10.46 -11.30 0.66
C ASP A 83 -8.94 -11.53 0.68
N LYS A 84 -8.47 -12.28 1.71
CA LYS A 84 -7.03 -12.53 1.90
C LYS A 84 -6.44 -13.39 0.79
N GLU A 85 -7.16 -14.41 0.34
CA GLU A 85 -6.70 -15.33 -0.69
C GLU A 85 -6.59 -14.61 -2.03
N LYS A 86 -7.54 -13.72 -2.33
CA LYS A 86 -7.48 -12.89 -3.55
C LYS A 86 -6.34 -11.87 -3.52
N ALA A 87 -5.99 -11.36 -2.34
CA ALA A 87 -4.87 -10.43 -2.19
C ALA A 87 -3.49 -11.11 -2.23
N GLN A 88 -3.44 -12.42 -1.96
CA GLN A 88 -2.20 -13.19 -1.89
C GLN A 88 -1.39 -13.11 -3.19
N GLN A 89 -2.06 -13.12 -4.35
CA GLN A 89 -1.40 -13.00 -5.65
C GLN A 89 -0.55 -11.72 -5.76
N LEU A 90 -1.05 -10.59 -5.25
CA LEU A 90 -0.34 -9.31 -5.33
C LEU A 90 0.90 -9.31 -4.43
N ILE A 91 0.78 -9.90 -3.24
CA ILE A 91 1.87 -10.11 -2.29
C ILE A 91 2.95 -11.01 -2.90
N ASP A 92 2.56 -12.12 -3.53
CA ASP A 92 3.46 -13.10 -4.11
C ASP A 92 4.25 -12.52 -5.29
N TRP A 93 3.64 -11.66 -6.11
CA TRP A 93 4.36 -10.95 -7.17
C TRP A 93 5.49 -10.08 -6.62
N VAL A 94 5.23 -9.32 -5.57
CA VAL A 94 6.26 -8.46 -4.95
C VAL A 94 7.36 -9.29 -4.29
N LYS A 95 6.99 -10.36 -3.57
CA LYS A 95 7.96 -11.30 -2.99
C LYS A 95 8.84 -11.92 -4.07
N SER A 96 8.24 -12.38 -5.16
CA SER A 96 8.95 -13.02 -6.28
C SER A 96 9.86 -12.06 -7.03
N ALA A 97 9.51 -10.76 -7.07
CA ALA A 97 10.33 -9.71 -7.65
C ALA A 97 11.56 -9.35 -6.79
N GLY A 98 11.61 -9.80 -5.53
CA GLY A 98 12.80 -9.73 -4.68
C GLY A 98 12.81 -8.60 -3.64
N ALA A 99 11.76 -7.80 -3.54
CA ALA A 99 11.59 -6.86 -2.43
C ALA A 99 11.24 -7.59 -1.11
N ASN A 100 11.63 -7.01 0.03
CA ASN A 100 11.23 -7.55 1.32
C ASN A 100 9.77 -7.19 1.60
N VAL A 101 8.88 -8.18 1.72
CA VAL A 101 7.48 -7.92 2.06
C VAL A 101 7.28 -8.06 3.56
N CYS A 102 6.78 -7.00 4.19
CA CYS A 102 6.41 -7.01 5.60
C CYS A 102 5.28 -8.04 5.84
N GLU A 103 5.49 -8.95 6.79
CA GLU A 103 4.51 -10.01 7.11
C GLU A 103 3.20 -9.45 7.69
N ASN A 104 3.27 -8.31 8.38
CA ASN A 104 2.13 -7.66 8.98
C ASN A 104 1.29 -6.92 7.93
N VAL A 105 0.40 -7.63 7.24
CA VAL A 105 -0.59 -7.06 6.31
C VAL A 105 -1.80 -6.52 7.09
N LEU A 106 -2.15 -5.25 6.89
CA LEU A 106 -3.36 -4.68 7.48
C LEU A 106 -4.57 -4.98 6.60
N TYR A 107 -5.61 -5.58 7.17
CA TYR A 107 -6.89 -5.77 6.48
C TYR A 107 -7.90 -4.77 7.01
N ILE A 108 -8.49 -3.97 6.11
CA ILE A 108 -9.47 -2.92 6.45
C ILE A 108 -10.65 -2.93 5.49
N ASN A 109 -11.85 -2.66 5.99
CA ASN A 109 -13.03 -2.55 5.12
C ASN A 109 -13.07 -1.18 4.43
N GLY A 110 -12.72 -1.19 3.13
CA GLY A 110 -12.72 -0.01 2.27
C GLY A 110 -14.11 0.54 1.96
N GLY A 111 -15.17 -0.15 2.37
CA GLY A 111 -16.55 0.24 2.15
C GLY A 111 -17.01 0.01 0.71
N LEU A 112 -18.08 0.71 0.32
CA LEU A 112 -18.63 0.66 -1.02
C LEU A 112 -17.68 1.32 -2.03
N PRO A 113 -17.68 0.89 -3.31
CA PRO A 113 -16.77 1.38 -4.35
C PRO A 113 -17.14 2.77 -4.89
N PHE A 114 -17.56 3.67 -4.01
CA PHE A 114 -17.92 5.03 -4.33
C PHE A 114 -16.74 5.97 -4.03
N LYS A 115 -16.21 6.62 -5.06
CA LYS A 115 -15.06 7.57 -4.94
C LYS A 115 -15.34 8.76 -4.03
N PHE A 116 -16.60 9.14 -3.86
CA PHE A 116 -17.03 10.26 -3.01
C PHE A 116 -17.16 9.89 -1.53
N MET A 117 -17.21 8.59 -1.18
CA MET A 117 -17.32 8.14 0.21
C MET A 117 -15.93 8.08 0.85
N LYS A 118 -15.45 9.24 1.30
CA LYS A 118 -14.10 9.48 1.84
C LYS A 118 -13.98 9.39 3.36
N LYS A 119 -15.08 9.10 4.06
CA LYS A 119 -15.09 9.11 5.53
C LYS A 119 -14.25 7.97 6.09
N VAL A 120 -13.20 8.33 6.82
CA VAL A 120 -12.39 7.44 7.66
C VAL A 120 -12.71 7.78 9.11
N SER A 121 -13.17 6.80 9.88
CA SER A 121 -13.46 6.97 11.31
C SER A 121 -12.17 7.13 12.13
N ASP A 122 -12.26 7.72 13.32
CA ASP A 122 -11.06 7.91 14.15
C ASP A 122 -10.48 6.59 14.64
N ALA A 123 -11.31 5.56 14.82
CA ALA A 123 -10.87 4.20 15.10
C ALA A 123 -10.05 3.60 13.93
N GLU A 124 -10.50 3.79 12.68
CA GLU A 124 -9.76 3.35 11.50
C GLU A 124 -8.44 4.12 11.34
N LYS A 125 -8.42 5.43 11.63
CA LYS A 125 -7.18 6.23 11.63
C LYS A 125 -6.19 5.72 12.67
N ALA A 126 -6.65 5.49 13.90
CA ALA A 126 -5.82 4.94 14.98
C ALA A 126 -5.25 3.56 14.59
N GLN A 127 -6.08 2.67 14.06
CA GLN A 127 -5.67 1.35 13.59
C GLN A 127 -4.58 1.42 12.51
N VAL A 128 -4.75 2.29 11.50
CA VAL A 128 -3.77 2.49 10.43
C VAL A 128 -2.45 3.03 10.99
N ASN A 129 -2.52 3.99 11.92
CA ASN A 129 -1.34 4.59 12.52
C ASN A 129 -0.58 3.61 13.42
N GLU A 130 -1.28 2.85 14.27
CA GLU A 130 -0.69 1.79 15.09
C GLU A 130 -0.02 0.72 14.24
N TRP A 131 -0.70 0.29 13.18
CA TRP A 131 -0.14 -0.66 12.23
C TRP A 131 1.12 -0.11 11.55
N LEU A 132 1.08 1.13 11.05
CA LEU A 132 2.22 1.75 10.39
C LEU A 132 3.42 1.89 11.33
N GLU A 133 3.20 2.29 12.58
CA GLU A 133 4.26 2.33 13.60
C GLU A 133 4.85 0.94 13.87
N SER A 134 4.03 -0.12 13.86
CA SER A 134 4.53 -1.49 14.00
C SER A 134 5.41 -1.92 12.81
N VAL A 135 5.03 -1.54 11.58
CA VAL A 135 5.81 -1.79 10.37
C VAL A 135 7.13 -1.03 10.43
N LEU A 136 7.10 0.25 10.81
CA LEU A 136 8.29 1.07 10.96
C LEU A 136 9.27 0.50 12.00
N LYS A 137 8.76 -0.01 13.12
CA LYS A 137 9.57 -0.65 14.17
C LYS A 137 10.19 -1.97 13.71
N ALA A 138 9.47 -2.77 12.93
CA ALA A 138 9.97 -4.05 12.43
C ALA A 138 11.09 -3.91 11.37
N MET A 139 11.23 -2.73 10.76
CA MET A 139 12.27 -2.40 9.79
C MET A 139 13.50 -1.69 10.40
N ALA A 140 13.41 -1.27 11.66
CA ALA A 140 14.46 -0.53 12.36
C ALA A 140 15.55 -1.47 12.87
#